data_AF-A0A7C5VLT1-F1
#
_entry.id   AF-A0A7C5VLT1-F1
#
_cell.length_a   1.000
_cell.length_b   1.000
_cell.length_c   1.000
_cell.angle_alpha   90.00
_cell.angle_beta   90.00
_cell.angle_gamma   90.00
#
_symmetry.space_group_name_H-M   'P 1'
#
loop_
_entity.id
_entity.type
_entity.pdbx_description
1 polymer ?
#
loop_
_entity_poly.entity_id
_entity_poly.type
_entity_poly.pdbx_seq_one_letter_code
_entity_poly.pdbx_strand_id
1 'polypeptide(L)' 'MQITIDYNKCPPCSEMVCIDTCPWGVFRQGPDEKPRIEEAVSCTACGLCESLCPNKAIKIKRKSF' A
#
# COMPACT_ATOMS: atom_id res chain seq x y z
N MET A 1 -10.72 -0.49 9.43
CA MET A 1 -9.58 0.15 8.75
C MET A 1 -9.86 0.11 7.27
N GLN A 2 -9.36 1.07 6.49
CA GLN A 2 -9.47 1.03 5.04
C GLN A 2 -8.14 1.45 4.43
N ILE A 3 -7.65 0.70 3.45
CA ILE A 3 -6.47 1.02 2.66
C ILE A 3 -6.96 1.50 1.30
N THR A 4 -6.36 2.54 0.76
CA THR A 4 -6.69 3.06 -0.57
C THR A 4 -5.41 3.42 -1.31
N ILE A 5 -5.36 3.08 -2.61
CA ILE A 5 -4.28 3.44 -3.52
C ILE A 5 -4.85 4.39 -4.57
N ASP A 6 -4.29 5.59 -4.68
CA ASP A 6 -4.54 6.51 -5.78
C ASP A 6 -3.64 6.13 -6.97
N TYR A 7 -4.21 5.40 -7.93
CA TYR A 7 -3.47 4.91 -9.09
C TYR A 7 -3.00 6.01 -10.04
N ASN A 8 -3.51 7.24 -9.92
CA ASN A 8 -2.99 8.40 -10.67
C ASN A 8 -1.66 8.89 -10.09
N LYS A 9 -1.44 8.69 -8.78
CA LYS A 9 -0.18 8.98 -8.08
C LYS A 9 0.72 7.76 -7.98
N CYS A 10 0.27 6.61 -8.45
CA CYS A 10 1.04 5.37 -8.47
C CYS A 10 1.39 5.00 -9.92
N PRO A 11 2.39 5.65 -10.54
CA PRO A 11 2.95 5.15 -11.79
C PRO A 11 3.60 3.77 -11.56
N PRO A 12 3.92 3.02 -12.64
CA PRO A 12 4.83 1.88 -12.56
C PRO A 12 6.01 2.17 -11.62
N CYS A 13 6.16 1.38 -10.58
CA CYS A 13 7.09 1.67 -9.49
C CYS A 13 8.10 0.54 -9.34
N SER A 14 9.34 0.78 -9.77
CA SER A 14 10.43 -0.21 -9.74
C SER A 14 10.78 -0.68 -8.32
N GLU A 15 10.74 0.22 -7.34
CA GLU A 15 11.18 -0.04 -5.97
C GLU A 15 10.16 -0.81 -5.12
N MET A 16 8.89 -0.92 -5.57
CA MET A 16 7.82 -1.65 -4.88
C MET A 16 7.78 -1.50 -3.34
N VAL A 17 8.11 -0.31 -2.81
CA VAL A 17 8.32 -0.05 -1.37
C VAL A 17 7.16 -0.53 -0.51
N CYS A 18 5.92 -0.37 -0.98
CA CYS A 18 4.73 -0.84 -0.25
C CYS A 18 4.65 -2.36 -0.09
N ILE A 19 5.19 -3.12 -1.03
CA ILE A 19 5.28 -4.59 -0.97
C ILE A 19 6.42 -4.96 -0.03
N ASP A 20 7.62 -4.41 -0.27
CA ASP A 20 8.84 -4.77 0.46
C ASP A 20 8.78 -4.41 1.94
N THR A 21 8.18 -3.26 2.27
CA THR A 21 8.07 -2.79 3.65
C THR A 21 6.90 -3.41 4.42
N CYS A 22 6.01 -4.16 3.77
CA CYS A 22 4.81 -4.69 4.43
C CYS A 22 5.09 -6.07 5.03
N PRO A 23 5.33 -6.19 6.35
CA PRO A 23 5.58 -7.50 6.97
C PRO A 23 4.35 -8.41 6.98
N TRP A 24 3.17 -7.85 6.70
CA TRP A 24 1.89 -8.55 6.73
C TRP A 24 1.45 -9.08 5.35
N GLY A 25 2.25 -8.86 4.30
CA GLY A 25 1.97 -9.38 2.96
C GLY A 25 0.70 -8.81 2.31
N VAL A 26 0.30 -7.58 2.68
CA VAL A 26 -0.96 -6.95 2.22
C VAL A 26 -0.96 -6.70 0.70
N PHE A 27 0.22 -6.42 0.13
CA PHE A 27 0.37 -5.99 -1.26
C PHE A 27 1.05 -7.05 -2.12
N ARG A 28 0.64 -7.15 -3.39
CA ARG A 28 1.31 -7.93 -4.45
C ARG A 28 1.54 -7.08 -5.69
N GLN A 29 2.55 -7.43 -6.48
CA GLN A 29 2.86 -6.74 -7.73
C GLN A 29 1.85 -7.20 -8.80
N GLY A 30 1.10 -6.24 -9.35
CA GLY A 30 0.22 -6.46 -10.48
C GLY A 30 0.98 -6.45 -11.81
N PRO A 31 0.30 -6.86 -12.90
CA PRO A 31 0.90 -6.96 -14.25
C PRO A 31 1.25 -5.61 -14.87
N ASP A 32 0.76 -4.49 -14.29
CA ASP A 32 1.01 -3.11 -14.71
C ASP A 32 2.18 -2.46 -13.96
N GLU A 33 3.01 -3.26 -13.28
CA GLU A 33 4.09 -2.79 -12.39
C GLU A 33 3.56 -1.85 -11.29
N LYS A 34 2.31 -2.08 -10.86
CA LYS A 34 1.69 -1.37 -9.74
C LYS A 34 1.24 -2.35 -8.66
N PRO A 35 1.24 -1.93 -7.38
CA PRO A 35 0.72 -2.77 -6.30
C PRO A 35 -0.79 -3.00 -6.42
N ARG A 36 -1.22 -4.18 -6.00
CA ARG A 36 -2.61 -4.56 -5.71
C ARG A 36 -2.74 -4.91 -4.24
N ILE A 37 -3.90 -4.61 -3.66
CA ILE A 37 -4.23 -5.03 -2.29
C ILE A 37 -4.87 -6.42 -2.40
N GLU A 38 -4.25 -7.43 -1.81
CA GLU A 38 -4.78 -8.80 -1.82
C GLU A 38 -5.17 -9.26 -0.41
N GLU A 39 -4.30 -9.03 0.58
CA GLU A 39 -4.52 -9.47 1.96
C GLU A 39 -4.89 -8.29 2.88
N ALA A 40 -5.94 -7.53 2.52
CA ALA A 40 -6.36 -6.34 3.26
C ALA A 40 -6.67 -6.63 4.75
N VAL A 41 -7.16 -7.84 5.04
CA VAL A 41 -7.51 -8.31 6.39
C VAL A 41 -6.29 -8.47 7.31
N SER A 42 -5.10 -8.72 6.74
CA SER A 42 -3.85 -8.86 7.47
C SER A 42 -3.23 -7.51 7.84
N CYS A 43 -3.76 -6.41 7.31
CA CYS A 43 -3.24 -5.09 7.63
C CYS A 43 -3.54 -4.71 9.09
N THR A 44 -2.52 -4.19 9.79
CA THR A 44 -2.59 -3.73 11.18
C THR A 44 -2.64 -2.20 11.31
N ALA A 45 -2.76 -1.48 10.19
CA ALA A 45 -2.68 -0.02 10.12
C ALA A 45 -1.37 0.61 10.64
N CYS A 46 -0.25 -0.12 10.56
CA CYS A 46 1.05 0.38 11.03
C CYS A 46 1.52 1.68 10.32
N GLY A 47 1.10 1.93 9.08
CA GLY A 47 1.36 3.18 8.37
C GLY A 47 2.67 3.23 7.58
N LEU A 48 3.48 2.16 7.56
CA LEU A 48 4.76 2.14 6.84
C LEU A 48 4.58 2.43 5.34
N CYS A 49 3.66 1.75 4.67
CA CYS A 49 3.42 1.96 3.23
C CYS A 49 2.88 3.37 2.91
N GLU A 50 2.08 3.97 3.80
CA GLU A 50 1.61 5.37 3.65
C GLU A 50 2.75 6.37 3.86
N SER A 51 3.65 6.12 4.83
CA SER A 51 4.76 6.99 5.15
C SER A 51 5.86 6.94 4.08
N LEU A 52 6.25 5.73 3.68
CA LEU A 52 7.41 5.49 2.80
C LEU A 52 7.10 5.60 1.31
N CYS A 53 5.83 5.58 0.89
CA CYS A 53 5.50 5.78 -0.52
C CYS A 53 5.95 7.18 -0.97
N PRO A 54 6.91 7.29 -1.91
CA PRO A 54 7.45 8.59 -2.33
C PRO A 54 6.38 9.45 -3.01
N ASN A 55 5.46 8.81 -3.75
CA ASN A 55 4.39 9.49 -4.45
C ASN A 55 3.16 9.77 -3.57
N LYS A 56 3.20 9.36 -2.28
CA LYS A 56 2.08 9.50 -1.33
C LYS A 56 0.75 8.97 -1.89
N ALA A 57 0.81 7.90 -2.66
CA ALA A 57 -0.33 7.28 -3.33
C ALA A 57 -1.20 6.44 -2.39
N ILE A 58 -0.65 6.01 -1.24
CA ILE A 58 -1.31 5.10 -0.31
C ILE A 58 -1.87 5.88 0.89
N LYS A 59 -3.11 5.57 1.27
CA LYS A 59 -3.76 6.09 2.48
C LYS A 59 -4.29 4.97 3.36
N ILE A 60 -4.12 5.12 4.68
CA ILE A 60 -4.69 4.22 5.68
C ILE A 60 -5.66 4.99 6.59
N LYS A 61 -6.96 4.68 6.50
CA LYS A 61 -7.94 5.09 7.50
C LYS A 61 -7.91 4.14 8.69
N ARG A 62 -7.43 4.65 9.82
CA ARG A 62 -7.53 4.01 11.14
C ARG A 62 -8.97 4.19 11.63
N LYS A 63 -9.57 3.13 12.21
CA LYS A 63 -10.83 3.31 12.92
C LYS A 63 -10.50 4.07 14.20
N SER A 64 -10.92 5.33 14.29
CA SER A 64 -11.03 6.00 15.58
C SER A 64 -12.29 5.45 16.24
N PHE A 65 -12.17 5.00 17.48
CA PHE A 65 -13.32 4.76 18.34
C PHE A 65 -13.93 6.09 18.76
#